data_AF-A0A5R9IGG2-F1
#
_entry.id   AF-A0A5R9IGG2-F1
#
_cell.length_a   1.000
_cell.length_b   1.000
_cell.length_c   1.000
_cell.angle_alpha   90.00
_cell.angle_beta   90.00
_cell.angle_gamma   90.00
#
_symmetry.space_group_name_H-M   'P 1'
#
loop_
_entity.id
_entity.type
_entity.pdbx_description
1 polymer ?
#
loop_
_entity_poly.entity_id
_entity_poly.type
_entity_poly.pdbx_seq_one_letter_code
_entity_poly.pdbx_strand_id
1 'polypeptide(L)'
;MQDLLEQLKDKRSPKRRSAAKKLRKLGNVEAGSYLLDALEKEIKDERTWETQYQIIMALGESSYTKALPFLMRLSDKRFEATMIYMALGDAIVRLSKQHENDASPALNLLESGNEMLADGALRAIAMLRMQPNREQTSAIIEFVSSFGLNEGIRFWVIAAAPGWEGDDVKHFLEQCKNSSREEFKDAADLALKKKYRKWQPL
;
A
#
# COMPACT_ATOMS: atom_id res chain seq x y z
N MET A 1 5.46 -21.27 -13.20
CA MET A 1 4.58 -20.11 -13.41
C MET A 1 3.19 -20.53 -13.87
N GLN A 2 3.07 -21.32 -14.96
CA GLN A 2 1.77 -21.81 -15.47
C GLN A 2 0.86 -22.45 -14.42
N ASP A 3 1.40 -23.33 -13.56
CA ASP A 3 0.64 -23.96 -12.46
C ASP A 3 0.03 -22.93 -11.49
N LEU A 4 0.71 -21.80 -11.24
CA LEU A 4 0.16 -20.72 -10.40
C LEU A 4 -1.00 -19.99 -11.09
N LEU A 5 -0.89 -19.77 -12.40
CA LEU A 5 -1.94 -19.12 -13.19
C LEU A 5 -3.21 -19.99 -13.24
N GLU A 6 -3.07 -21.31 -13.37
CA GLU A 6 -4.21 -22.22 -13.29
C GLU A 6 -4.79 -22.31 -11.88
N GLN A 7 -3.96 -22.25 -10.82
CA GLN A 7 -4.44 -22.22 -9.44
C GLN A 7 -5.26 -20.95 -9.10
N LEU A 8 -5.11 -19.83 -9.82
CA LEU A 8 -6.00 -18.67 -9.68
C LEU A 8 -7.45 -18.99 -10.07
N LYS A 9 -7.70 -20.07 -10.81
CA LYS A 9 -9.03 -20.53 -11.23
C LYS A 9 -9.56 -21.69 -10.38
N ASP A 10 -8.81 -22.15 -9.37
CA ASP A 10 -9.23 -23.28 -8.51
C ASP A 10 -10.55 -22.94 -7.78
N LYS A 11 -11.44 -23.92 -7.67
CA LYS A 11 -12.72 -23.79 -6.95
C LYS A 11 -12.55 -23.39 -5.49
N ARG A 12 -11.41 -23.73 -4.87
CA ARG A 12 -11.09 -23.44 -3.47
C ARG A 12 -10.39 -22.09 -3.35
N SER A 13 -11.03 -21.16 -2.64
CA SER A 13 -10.46 -19.86 -2.26
C SER A 13 -9.03 -19.95 -1.66
N PRO A 14 -8.72 -20.90 -0.75
CA PRO A 14 -7.35 -21.05 -0.23
C PRO A 14 -6.28 -21.33 -1.30
N LYS A 15 -6.62 -22.06 -2.37
CA LYS A 15 -5.71 -22.34 -3.49
C LYS A 15 -5.45 -21.09 -4.32
N ARG A 16 -6.51 -20.34 -4.65
CA ARG A 16 -6.40 -19.04 -5.34
C ARG A 16 -5.55 -18.05 -4.56
N ARG A 17 -5.81 -17.93 -3.24
CA ARG A 17 -5.03 -17.07 -2.33
C ARG A 17 -3.55 -17.46 -2.28
N SER A 18 -3.25 -18.76 -2.24
CA SER A 18 -1.87 -19.26 -2.24
C SER A 18 -1.15 -18.92 -3.55
N ALA A 19 -1.83 -19.07 -4.69
CA ALA A 19 -1.31 -18.67 -5.99
C ALA A 19 -1.01 -17.16 -6.04
N ALA A 20 -1.96 -16.31 -5.63
CA ALA A 20 -1.79 -14.86 -5.58
C ALA A 20 -0.57 -14.45 -4.72
N LYS A 21 -0.41 -15.03 -3.52
CA LYS A 21 0.77 -14.81 -2.67
C LYS A 21 2.09 -15.16 -3.35
N LYS A 22 2.14 -16.26 -4.10
CA LYS A 22 3.34 -16.68 -4.83
C LYS A 22 3.61 -15.77 -6.03
N LEU A 23 2.56 -15.39 -6.78
CA LEU A 23 2.68 -14.47 -7.92
C LEU A 23 3.11 -13.07 -7.49
N ARG A 24 2.60 -12.56 -6.36
CA ARG A 24 3.05 -11.30 -5.75
C ARG A 24 4.57 -11.27 -5.54
N LYS A 25 5.15 -12.36 -5.02
CA LYS A 25 6.60 -12.47 -4.80
C LYS A 25 7.40 -12.50 -6.10
N LEU A 26 6.79 -12.95 -7.19
CA LEU A 26 7.43 -13.01 -8.51
C LEU A 26 7.39 -11.66 -9.23
N GLY A 27 6.36 -10.83 -9.00
CA GLY A 27 6.23 -9.51 -9.61
C GLY A 27 6.20 -9.50 -11.14
N ASN A 28 5.84 -10.63 -11.77
CA ASN A 28 5.87 -10.75 -13.24
C ASN A 28 4.62 -10.11 -13.87
N VAL A 29 4.83 -9.18 -14.79
CA VAL A 29 3.79 -8.52 -15.60
C VAL A 29 2.92 -9.48 -16.41
N GLU A 30 3.46 -10.63 -16.83
CA GLU A 30 2.71 -11.67 -17.55
C GLU A 30 1.57 -12.27 -16.72
N ALA A 31 1.67 -12.21 -15.38
CA ALA A 31 0.59 -12.65 -14.49
C ALA A 31 -0.54 -11.62 -14.38
N GLY A 32 -0.32 -10.38 -14.81
CA GLY A 32 -1.20 -9.24 -14.59
C GLY A 32 -2.62 -9.44 -15.12
N SER A 33 -2.78 -9.89 -16.37
CA SER A 33 -4.11 -10.14 -16.94
C SER A 33 -4.83 -11.27 -16.22
N TYR A 34 -4.12 -12.35 -15.84
CA TYR A 34 -4.71 -13.47 -15.11
C TYR A 34 -5.14 -13.07 -13.69
N LEU A 35 -4.37 -12.21 -13.03
CA LEU A 35 -4.72 -11.67 -11.73
C LEU A 35 -5.93 -10.73 -11.81
N LEU A 36 -6.03 -9.93 -12.86
CA LEU A 36 -7.20 -9.07 -13.10
C LEU A 36 -8.46 -9.91 -13.33
N ASP A 37 -8.40 -10.90 -14.23
CA ASP A 37 -9.51 -11.83 -14.49
C ASP A 37 -9.95 -12.59 -13.23
N ALA A 38 -8.98 -12.95 -12.38
CA ALA A 38 -9.25 -13.60 -11.10
C ALA A 38 -9.94 -12.64 -10.12
N LEU A 39 -9.47 -11.38 -10.04
CA LEU A 39 -10.06 -10.38 -9.17
C LEU A 39 -11.50 -10.05 -9.55
N GLU A 40 -11.78 -9.86 -10.85
CA GLU A 40 -13.13 -9.57 -11.35
C GLU A 40 -14.16 -10.66 -10.98
N LYS A 41 -13.70 -11.91 -10.83
CA LYS A 41 -14.52 -13.02 -10.35
C LYS A 41 -14.58 -13.03 -8.82
N GLU A 42 -13.45 -12.84 -8.14
CA GLU A 42 -13.35 -12.94 -6.68
C GLU A 42 -14.16 -11.87 -5.94
N ILE A 43 -14.25 -10.64 -6.50
CA ILE A 43 -15.01 -9.54 -5.89
C ILE A 43 -16.51 -9.79 -5.79
N LYS A 44 -17.02 -10.84 -6.45
CA LYS A 44 -18.44 -11.23 -6.39
C LYS A 44 -18.78 -12.03 -5.13
N ASP A 45 -17.76 -12.54 -4.43
CA ASP A 45 -17.94 -13.29 -3.18
C ASP A 45 -17.28 -12.54 -2.02
N GLU A 46 -18.07 -11.73 -1.32
CA GLU A 46 -17.63 -10.89 -0.19
C GLU A 46 -16.98 -11.69 0.95
N ARG A 47 -17.27 -12.99 1.06
CA ARG A 47 -16.70 -13.87 2.10
C ARG A 47 -15.23 -14.20 1.88
N THR A 48 -14.67 -13.84 0.72
CA THR A 48 -13.32 -14.20 0.30
C THR A 48 -12.33 -13.03 0.37
N TRP A 49 -12.56 -12.08 1.28
CA TRP A 49 -11.80 -10.84 1.37
C TRP A 49 -10.27 -11.06 1.46
N GLU A 50 -9.76 -12.09 2.14
CA GLU A 50 -8.31 -12.35 2.16
C GLU A 50 -7.76 -12.75 0.80
N THR A 51 -8.58 -13.39 -0.03
CA THR A 51 -8.20 -13.76 -1.40
C THR A 51 -8.22 -12.54 -2.28
N GLN A 52 -9.27 -11.71 -2.18
CA GLN A 52 -9.35 -10.42 -2.88
C GLN A 52 -8.13 -9.54 -2.54
N TYR A 53 -7.82 -9.38 -1.25
CA TYR A 53 -6.65 -8.66 -0.76
C TYR A 53 -5.36 -9.17 -1.41
N GLN A 54 -5.10 -10.48 -1.39
CA GLN A 54 -3.85 -11.02 -1.93
C GLN A 54 -3.76 -10.89 -3.46
N ILE A 55 -4.89 -10.99 -4.17
CA ILE A 55 -4.93 -10.76 -5.62
C ILE A 55 -4.64 -9.29 -5.94
N ILE A 56 -5.26 -8.33 -5.22
CA ILE A 56 -5.00 -6.90 -5.40
C ILE A 56 -3.54 -6.56 -5.13
N MET A 57 -2.96 -7.07 -4.04
CA MET A 57 -1.54 -6.86 -3.74
C MET A 57 -0.63 -7.49 -4.81
N ALA A 58 -1.01 -8.65 -5.36
CA ALA A 58 -0.27 -9.26 -6.47
C ALA A 58 -0.35 -8.43 -7.77
N LEU A 59 -1.50 -7.81 -8.05
CA LEU A 59 -1.66 -6.88 -9.17
C LEU A 59 -0.73 -5.67 -9.00
N GLY A 60 -0.69 -5.07 -7.82
CA GLY A 60 0.20 -3.95 -7.53
C GLY A 60 1.68 -4.25 -7.79
N GLU A 61 2.15 -5.45 -7.42
CA GLU A 61 3.54 -5.88 -7.66
C GLU A 61 3.81 -6.32 -9.12
N SER A 62 2.77 -6.62 -9.90
CA SER A 62 2.95 -7.11 -11.28
C SER A 62 3.30 -6.01 -12.28
N SER A 63 3.20 -4.73 -11.91
CA SER A 63 3.35 -3.59 -12.83
C SER A 63 2.33 -3.58 -14.00
N TYR A 64 1.23 -4.33 -13.90
CA TYR A 64 0.20 -4.41 -14.94
C TYR A 64 -0.77 -3.21 -14.90
N THR A 65 -0.33 -2.09 -15.47
CA THR A 65 -1.07 -0.80 -15.43
C THR A 65 -2.46 -0.83 -16.05
N LYS A 66 -2.75 -1.79 -16.94
CA LYS A 66 -4.10 -1.99 -17.52
C LYS A 66 -5.17 -2.33 -16.47
N ALA A 67 -4.78 -2.77 -15.26
CA ALA A 67 -5.71 -2.98 -14.16
C ALA A 67 -6.20 -1.67 -13.50
N LEU A 68 -5.51 -0.55 -13.70
CA LEU A 68 -5.81 0.72 -12.99
C LEU A 68 -7.28 1.16 -13.09
N PRO A 69 -7.91 1.21 -14.28
CA PRO A 69 -9.30 1.67 -14.36
C PRO A 69 -10.26 0.79 -13.56
N PHE A 70 -9.96 -0.51 -13.45
CA PHE A 70 -10.76 -1.43 -12.65
C PHE A 70 -10.54 -1.18 -11.15
N LEU A 71 -9.29 -1.04 -10.70
CA LEU A 71 -8.97 -0.79 -9.29
C LEU A 71 -9.53 0.54 -8.78
N MET A 72 -9.46 1.60 -9.57
CA MET A 72 -10.05 2.90 -9.22
C MET A 72 -11.58 2.82 -9.10
N ARG A 73 -12.27 2.15 -10.03
CA ARG A 73 -13.72 1.90 -9.87
C ARG A 73 -14.03 1.02 -8.66
N LEU A 74 -13.11 0.15 -8.27
CA LEU A 74 -13.28 -0.71 -7.11
C LEU A 74 -13.11 0.07 -5.81
N SER A 75 -12.22 1.07 -5.74
CA SER A 75 -12.03 1.91 -4.56
C SER A 75 -13.24 2.76 -4.20
N ASP A 76 -14.12 3.04 -5.17
CA ASP A 76 -15.37 3.78 -4.95
C ASP A 76 -16.50 2.89 -4.40
N LYS A 77 -16.31 1.57 -4.35
CA LYS A 77 -17.31 0.64 -3.81
C LYS A 77 -17.21 0.55 -2.29
N ARG A 78 -18.32 0.18 -1.66
CA ARG A 78 -18.37 -0.19 -0.24
C ARG A 78 -17.90 -1.63 -0.03
N PHE A 79 -16.96 -1.83 0.88
CA PHE A 79 -16.54 -3.14 1.37
C PHE A 79 -16.72 -3.21 2.89
N GLU A 80 -17.34 -4.28 3.37
CA GLU A 80 -17.38 -4.57 4.82
C GLU A 80 -15.99 -4.93 5.35
N ALA A 81 -15.19 -5.65 4.56
CA ALA A 81 -13.79 -5.94 4.88
C ALA A 81 -12.88 -4.77 4.46
N THR A 82 -12.65 -3.83 5.38
CA THR A 82 -11.89 -2.59 5.13
C THR A 82 -10.45 -2.80 4.68
N MET A 83 -9.85 -3.97 4.96
CA MET A 83 -8.51 -4.35 4.47
C MET A 83 -8.40 -4.34 2.94
N ILE A 84 -9.51 -4.48 2.21
CA ILE A 84 -9.53 -4.38 0.75
C ILE A 84 -9.12 -2.98 0.30
N TYR A 85 -9.54 -1.92 1.00
CA TYR A 85 -9.12 -0.55 0.71
C TYR A 85 -7.61 -0.38 0.89
N MET A 86 -7.02 -0.94 1.94
CA MET A 86 -5.57 -0.89 2.11
C MET A 86 -4.82 -1.52 0.93
N ALA A 87 -5.29 -2.67 0.42
CA ALA A 87 -4.68 -3.28 -0.75
C ALA A 87 -4.89 -2.43 -2.01
N LEU A 88 -6.07 -1.83 -2.18
CA LEU A 88 -6.38 -0.96 -3.30
C LEU A 88 -5.50 0.29 -3.31
N GLY A 89 -5.35 0.97 -2.17
CA GLY A 89 -4.48 2.13 -2.06
C GLY A 89 -3.04 1.81 -2.43
N ASP A 90 -2.50 0.70 -1.91
CA ASP A 90 -1.13 0.26 -2.21
C ASP A 90 -0.95 -0.07 -3.70
N ALA A 91 -1.87 -0.86 -4.28
CA ALA A 91 -1.80 -1.26 -5.68
C ALA A 91 -2.00 -0.08 -6.65
N ILE A 92 -2.92 0.83 -6.36
CA ILE A 92 -3.18 2.03 -7.18
C ILE A 92 -1.93 2.92 -7.23
N VAL A 93 -1.26 3.17 -6.09
CA VAL A 93 -0.02 3.96 -6.08
C VAL A 93 1.07 3.30 -6.91
N ARG A 94 1.31 1.99 -6.72
CA ARG A 94 2.33 1.24 -7.47
C ARG A 94 2.15 1.30 -8.97
N LEU A 95 0.90 1.17 -9.42
CA LEU A 95 0.56 1.10 -10.84
C LEU A 95 0.42 2.49 -11.48
N SER A 96 0.07 3.53 -10.72
CA SER A 96 -0.20 4.88 -11.24
C SER A 96 1.01 5.81 -11.27
N LYS A 97 2.03 5.54 -10.45
CA LYS A 97 3.23 6.40 -10.36
C LYS A 97 3.94 6.52 -11.71
N GLN A 98 4.33 7.73 -12.09
CA GLN A 98 5.02 8.01 -13.36
C GLN A 98 6.53 7.78 -13.27
N HIS A 99 7.11 7.93 -12.08
CA HIS A 99 8.51 7.62 -11.79
C HIS A 99 8.65 7.01 -10.37
N GLU A 100 9.86 6.67 -9.95
CA GLU A 100 10.10 5.97 -8.66
C GLU A 100 9.68 6.78 -7.43
N ASN A 101 9.84 8.10 -7.49
CA ASN A 101 9.53 9.05 -6.41
C ASN A 101 8.22 9.83 -6.62
N ASP A 102 7.36 9.40 -7.55
CA ASP A 102 6.09 10.10 -7.82
C ASP A 102 5.04 9.74 -6.77
N ALA A 103 4.89 10.62 -5.78
CA ALA A 103 3.88 10.48 -4.73
C ALA A 103 2.51 11.09 -5.10
N SER A 104 2.35 11.67 -6.29
CA SER A 104 1.09 12.31 -6.71
C SER A 104 -0.11 11.36 -6.63
N PRO A 105 -0.01 10.06 -7.05
CA PRO A 105 -1.11 9.12 -6.88
C PRO A 105 -1.49 8.88 -5.42
N ALA A 106 -0.51 8.90 -4.50
CA ALA A 106 -0.79 8.72 -3.09
C ALA A 106 -1.54 9.93 -2.53
N LEU A 107 -1.08 11.14 -2.84
CA LEU A 107 -1.73 12.40 -2.43
C LEU A 107 -3.20 12.45 -2.88
N ASN A 108 -3.49 12.09 -4.12
CA ASN A 108 -4.87 12.00 -4.63
C ASN A 108 -5.75 11.05 -3.80
N LEU A 109 -5.18 9.97 -3.27
CA LEU A 109 -5.91 9.03 -2.42
C LEU A 109 -6.08 9.53 -0.98
N LEU A 110 -5.15 10.35 -0.47
CA LEU A 110 -5.31 11.01 0.84
C LEU A 110 -6.53 11.94 0.85
N GLU A 111 -6.81 12.60 -0.28
CA GLU A 111 -7.96 13.50 -0.47
C GLU A 111 -9.30 12.76 -0.60
N SER A 112 -9.31 11.44 -0.72
CA SER A 112 -10.54 10.65 -0.93
C SER A 112 -11.48 10.59 0.30
N GLY A 113 -10.99 10.95 1.48
CA GLY A 113 -11.70 10.80 2.75
C GLY A 113 -11.81 9.34 3.25
N ASN A 114 -11.26 8.37 2.54
CA ASN A 114 -11.19 6.98 2.97
C ASN A 114 -9.84 6.68 3.63
N GLU A 115 -9.81 6.67 4.95
CA GLU A 115 -8.59 6.47 5.75
C GLU A 115 -7.85 5.17 5.42
N MET A 116 -8.58 4.10 5.07
CA MET A 116 -7.96 2.81 4.74
C MET A 116 -7.35 2.79 3.34
N LEU A 117 -7.90 3.55 2.38
CA LEU A 117 -7.23 3.81 1.10
C LEU A 117 -5.96 4.64 1.31
N ALA A 118 -6.04 5.67 2.15
CA ALA A 118 -4.90 6.52 2.51
C ALA A 118 -3.79 5.71 3.20
N ASP A 119 -4.12 4.83 4.15
CA ASP A 119 -3.16 3.92 4.79
C ASP A 119 -2.44 3.03 3.78
N GLY A 120 -3.20 2.44 2.83
CA GLY A 120 -2.64 1.68 1.72
C GLY A 120 -1.68 2.48 0.84
N ALA A 121 -2.04 3.73 0.52
CA ALA A 121 -1.21 4.63 -0.27
C ALA A 121 0.12 4.98 0.42
N LEU A 122 0.06 5.33 1.71
CA LEU A 122 1.25 5.63 2.52
C LEU A 122 2.11 4.39 2.74
N ARG A 123 1.49 3.22 2.90
CA ARG A 123 2.21 1.95 2.92
C ARG A 123 2.99 1.73 1.62
N ALA A 124 2.40 2.00 0.44
CA ALA A 124 3.13 1.88 -0.82
C ALA A 124 4.33 2.81 -0.87
N ILE A 125 4.20 4.07 -0.44
CA ILE A 125 5.31 5.02 -0.32
C ILE A 125 6.44 4.42 0.53
N ALA A 126 6.12 3.90 1.72
CA ALA A 126 7.10 3.30 2.63
C ALA A 126 7.78 2.07 2.05
N MET A 127 7.00 1.15 1.45
CA MET A 127 7.49 -0.12 0.91
C MET A 127 8.34 0.08 -0.35
N LEU A 128 8.04 1.09 -1.15
CA LEU A 128 8.83 1.50 -2.32
C LEU A 128 10.02 2.38 -1.93
N ARG A 129 10.11 2.82 -0.67
CA ARG A 129 11.10 3.80 -0.19
C ARG A 129 11.13 5.05 -1.07
N MET A 130 9.95 5.51 -1.47
CA MET A 130 9.82 6.72 -2.26
C MET A 130 10.46 7.88 -1.49
N GLN A 131 11.16 8.75 -2.21
CA GLN A 131 11.67 10.03 -1.72
C GLN A 131 10.96 11.14 -2.51
N PRO A 132 9.73 11.51 -2.12
CA PRO A 132 8.98 12.56 -2.79
C PRO A 132 9.73 13.89 -2.72
N ASN A 133 9.36 14.83 -3.58
CA ASN A 133 9.91 16.18 -3.47
C ASN A 133 9.43 16.86 -2.16
N ARG A 134 9.99 18.04 -1.88
CA ARG A 134 9.71 18.76 -0.62
C ARG A 134 8.23 19.08 -0.47
N GLU A 135 7.58 19.55 -1.53
CA GLU A 135 6.17 19.92 -1.52
C GLU A 135 5.27 18.72 -1.20
N GLN A 136 5.52 17.59 -1.87
CA GLN A 136 4.79 16.34 -1.63
C GLN A 136 5.05 15.79 -0.22
N THR A 137 6.31 15.87 0.24
CA THR A 137 6.70 15.43 1.58
C THR A 137 5.96 16.21 2.67
N SER A 138 5.96 17.54 2.57
CA SER A 138 5.26 18.40 3.52
C SER A 138 3.76 18.13 3.51
N ALA A 139 3.14 17.94 2.33
CA ALA A 139 1.72 17.60 2.21
C ALA A 139 1.37 16.25 2.88
N ILE A 140 2.21 15.23 2.71
CA ILE A 140 2.02 13.92 3.38
C ILE A 140 2.11 14.08 4.90
N ILE A 141 3.11 14.83 5.39
CA ILE A 141 3.30 15.07 6.83
C ILE A 141 2.12 15.85 7.41
N GLU A 142 1.66 16.90 6.72
CA GLU A 142 0.51 17.69 7.14
C GLU A 142 -0.75 16.82 7.27
N PHE A 143 -1.02 15.99 6.25
CA PHE A 143 -2.14 15.05 6.27
C PHE A 143 -2.10 14.13 7.50
N VAL A 144 -1.00 13.40 7.73
CA VAL A 144 -0.92 12.47 8.88
C VAL A 144 -0.83 13.19 10.23
N SER A 145 -0.41 14.45 10.24
CA SER A 145 -0.35 15.27 11.47
C SER A 145 -1.73 15.66 12.00
N SER A 146 -2.78 15.59 11.16
CA SER A 146 -4.17 15.77 11.58
C SER A 146 -4.72 14.61 12.45
N PHE A 147 -4.08 13.44 12.41
CA PHE A 147 -4.48 12.25 13.16
C PHE A 147 -3.86 12.23 14.56
N GLY A 148 -4.38 11.41 15.49
CA GLY A 148 -3.74 11.20 16.78
C GLY A 148 -2.31 10.63 16.68
N LEU A 149 -1.45 10.94 17.65
CA LEU A 149 -0.03 10.55 17.65
C LEU A 149 0.19 9.02 17.52
N ASN A 150 -0.72 8.24 18.10
CA ASN A 150 -0.64 6.78 18.13
C ASN A 150 -1.39 6.11 16.97
N GLU A 151 -2.00 6.87 16.07
CA GLU A 151 -2.76 6.33 14.95
C GLU A 151 -1.86 5.63 13.94
N GLY A 152 -2.29 4.45 13.51
CA GLY A 152 -1.50 3.56 12.65
C GLY A 152 -1.01 4.23 11.37
N ILE A 153 -1.79 5.14 10.81
CA ILE A 153 -1.49 5.82 9.55
C ILE A 153 -0.18 6.62 9.58
N ARG A 154 0.21 7.15 10.75
CA ARG A 154 1.49 7.86 10.92
C ARG A 154 2.69 6.93 10.79
N PHE A 155 2.53 5.64 11.11
CA PHE A 155 3.62 4.66 11.09
C PHE A 155 4.25 4.55 9.71
N TRP A 156 3.45 4.54 8.64
CA TRP A 156 3.97 4.40 7.29
C TRP A 156 4.81 5.60 6.86
N VAL A 157 4.45 6.80 7.33
CA VAL A 157 5.26 8.00 7.09
C VAL A 157 6.60 7.92 7.83
N ILE A 158 6.60 7.47 9.09
CA ILE A 158 7.85 7.22 9.84
C ILE A 158 8.73 6.19 9.10
N ALA A 159 8.12 5.12 8.59
CA ALA A 159 8.80 4.06 7.86
C ALA A 159 9.38 4.51 6.50
N ALA A 160 8.76 5.48 5.84
CA ALA A 160 9.21 6.08 4.57
C ALA A 160 10.29 7.16 4.75
N ALA A 161 10.27 7.86 5.89
CA ALA A 161 11.10 9.02 6.16
C ALA A 161 12.63 8.84 6.24
N PRO A 162 13.26 7.65 6.35
CA PRO A 162 14.73 7.56 6.42
C PRO A 162 15.48 8.21 5.23
N GLY A 163 14.83 8.33 4.07
CA GLY A 163 15.39 9.02 2.90
C GLY A 163 14.85 10.43 2.67
N TRP A 164 13.99 10.94 3.55
CA TRP A 164 13.39 12.27 3.38
C TRP A 164 14.25 13.35 4.02
N GLU A 165 14.17 14.57 3.48
CA GLU A 165 14.94 15.72 3.95
C GLU A 165 14.02 16.89 4.29
N GLY A 166 14.43 17.70 5.27
CA GLY A 166 13.66 18.86 5.73
C GLY A 166 13.52 18.93 7.25
N ASP A 167 13.37 20.15 7.77
CA ASP A 167 13.16 20.39 9.20
C ASP A 167 11.77 19.91 9.66
N ASP A 168 10.77 19.95 8.77
CA ASP A 168 9.43 19.40 8.98
C ASP A 168 9.47 17.89 9.17
N VAL A 169 10.23 17.16 8.35
CA VAL A 169 10.49 15.72 8.51
C VAL A 169 11.12 15.43 9.87
N LYS A 170 12.18 16.17 10.24
CA LYS A 170 12.86 15.99 11.53
C LYS A 170 11.90 16.26 12.69
N HIS A 171 11.13 17.34 12.62
CA HIS A 171 10.17 17.70 13.64
C HIS A 171 9.08 16.63 13.80
N PHE A 172 8.52 16.16 12.69
CA PHE A 172 7.54 15.07 12.67
C PHE A 172 8.09 13.79 13.34
N LEU A 173 9.32 13.39 13.02
CA LEU A 173 9.95 12.22 13.61
C LEU A 173 10.20 12.38 15.12
N GLU A 174 10.68 13.54 15.57
CA GLU A 174 10.87 13.81 17.00
C GLU A 174 9.53 13.85 17.76
N GLN A 175 8.46 14.36 17.14
CA GLN A 175 7.11 14.25 17.71
C GLN A 175 6.70 12.77 17.88
N CYS A 176 6.93 11.94 16.86
CA CYS A 176 6.57 10.52 16.86
C CYS A 176 7.28 9.72 17.96
N LYS A 177 8.44 10.18 18.47
CA LYS A 177 9.13 9.55 19.62
C LYS A 177 8.39 9.71 20.94
N ASN A 178 7.43 10.63 21.03
CA ASN A 178 6.57 10.79 22.19
C ASN A 178 5.35 9.84 22.15
N SER A 179 5.24 9.00 21.12
CA SER A 179 4.19 7.98 21.00
C SER A 179 4.22 7.02 22.18
N SER A 180 3.06 6.52 22.60
CA SER A 180 3.01 5.42 23.57
C SER A 180 3.33 4.06 22.94
N ARG A 181 3.39 3.98 21.59
CA ARG A 181 3.70 2.76 20.83
C ARG A 181 5.22 2.66 20.65
N GLU A 182 5.81 1.62 21.23
CA GLU A 182 7.27 1.43 21.16
C GLU A 182 7.79 1.31 19.72
N GLU A 183 7.01 0.65 18.85
CA GLU A 183 7.35 0.51 17.43
C GLU A 183 7.43 1.85 16.67
N PHE A 184 6.72 2.90 17.12
CA PHE A 184 6.81 4.24 16.53
C PHE A 184 8.12 4.91 16.96
N LYS A 185 8.48 4.79 18.24
CA LYS A 185 9.73 5.35 18.77
C LYS A 185 10.94 4.72 18.08
N ASP A 186 10.96 3.39 18.02
CA ASP A 186 12.01 2.62 17.35
C ASP A 186 12.14 3.00 15.87
N ALA A 187 11.00 3.09 15.16
CA ALA A 187 10.99 3.46 13.76
C ALA A 187 11.47 4.91 13.56
N ALA A 188 11.06 5.84 14.42
CA ALA A 188 11.45 7.24 14.35
C ALA A 188 12.95 7.44 14.65
N ASP A 189 13.49 6.74 15.64
CA ASP A 189 14.92 6.76 15.94
C ASP A 189 15.78 6.21 14.80
N LEU A 190 15.29 5.17 14.11
CA LEU A 190 15.95 4.66 12.90
C LEU A 190 15.86 5.66 11.74
N ALA A 191 14.70 6.27 11.52
CA ALA A 191 14.49 7.26 10.47
C ALA A 191 15.36 8.51 10.67
N LEU A 192 15.47 9.03 11.91
CA LEU A 192 16.38 10.14 12.25
C LEU A 192 17.85 9.80 11.99
N LYS A 193 18.22 8.52 12.06
CA LYS A 193 19.55 8.01 11.72
C LYS A 193 19.69 7.65 10.23
N LYS A 194 18.70 7.97 9.39
CA LYS A 194 18.61 7.63 7.98
C LYS A 194 18.73 6.12 7.70
N LYS A 195 18.20 5.27 8.59
CA LYS A 195 18.26 3.81 8.49
C LYS A 195 16.90 3.20 8.17
N TYR A 196 16.83 2.46 7.06
CA TYR A 196 15.66 1.65 6.73
C TYR A 196 15.62 0.33 7.50
N ARG A 197 14.42 -0.05 7.95
CA ARG A 197 14.10 -1.40 8.45
C ARG A 197 13.26 -2.14 7.40
N LYS A 198 13.38 -3.47 7.36
CA LYS A 198 12.49 -4.30 6.55
C LYS A 198 11.17 -4.50 7.29
N TRP A 199 10.09 -3.97 6.73
CA TRP A 199 8.74 -4.12 7.26
C TRP A 199 8.02 -5.28 6.56
N GLN A 200 7.23 -6.04 7.31
CA GLN A 200 6.45 -7.16 6.80
C GLN A 200 4.96 -6.89 7.05
N PRO A 201 4.30 -6.13 6.16
CA PRO A 201 2.86 -5.97 6.23
C PRO A 201 2.14 -7.28 5.85
N LEU A 202 0.90 -7.43 6.30
CA LEU A 202 0.02 -8.60 6.12
C LEU A 202 -0.14 -9.07 4.65
#